data_AF-A0A7W8HFA8-F1
#
_entry.id   AF-A0A7W8HFA8-F1
#
_cell.length_a   1.000
_cell.length_b   1.000
_cell.length_c   1.000
_cell.angle_alpha   90.00
_cell.angle_beta   90.00
_cell.angle_gamma   90.00
#
_symmetry.space_group_name_H-M   'P 1'
#
loop_
_entity.id
_entity.type
_entity.pdbx_description
1 polymer ?
#
loop_
_entity_poly.entity_id
_entity_poly.type
_entity_poly.pdbx_seq_one_letter_code
_entity_poly.pdbx_strand_id
1 'polypeptide(L)'
;MEHRALRGGRLKAGAYDEHSQRLELCFVDGSVRVYKSVPAEVWRRLLAAPNPASYLEDRIAEEYPLERGSAAADPEAKARLDALFGTPPAKD
;
A
#
# COMPACT_ATOMS: atom_id res chain seq x y z
N MET A 1 -0.67 14.11 5.33
CA MET A 1 -0.20 13.14 4.31
C MET A 1 0.80 13.78 3.36
N GLU A 2 2.06 13.35 3.43
CA GLU A 2 3.13 13.69 2.49
C GLU A 2 3.26 12.59 1.44
N HIS A 3 3.31 12.95 0.15
CA HIS A 3 3.49 11.99 -0.94
C HIS A 3 4.87 12.17 -1.59
N ARG A 4 5.58 11.06 -1.83
CA ARG A 4 6.89 11.08 -2.47
C ARG A 4 7.02 9.96 -3.49
N ALA A 5 7.56 10.31 -4.66
CA ALA A 5 7.93 9.32 -5.66
C ALA A 5 9.15 8.52 -5.16
N LEU A 6 9.01 7.20 -5.05
CA LEU A 6 10.08 6.29 -4.68
C LEU A 6 10.61 5.70 -5.99
N ARG A 7 11.83 6.08 -6.38
CA ARG A 7 12.48 5.55 -7.59
C ARG A 7 13.43 4.41 -7.21
N GLY A 8 12.90 3.37 -6.57
CA GLY A 8 13.70 2.28 -6.02
C GLY A 8 13.07 0.90 -6.22
N GLY A 9 13.56 0.18 -7.23
CA GLY A 9 13.19 -1.21 -7.51
C GLY A 9 11.70 -1.40 -7.77
N ARG A 10 11.01 -2.10 -6.85
CA ARG A 10 9.60 -2.50 -6.96
C ARG A 10 8.60 -1.46 -6.42
N LEU A 11 9.08 -0.39 -5.80
CA LEU A 11 8.23 0.70 -5.30
C LEU A 11 8.12 1.80 -6.35
N LYS A 12 6.91 2.32 -6.53
CA LYS A 12 6.57 3.41 -7.46
C LYS A 12 6.42 4.74 -6.73
N ALA A 13 5.70 4.73 -5.62
CA ALA A 13 5.43 5.91 -4.80
C ALA A 13 5.16 5.50 -3.35
N GLY A 14 5.38 6.43 -2.43
CA GLY A 14 4.99 6.29 -1.04
C GLY A 14 4.24 7.52 -0.56
N ALA A 15 3.32 7.33 0.36
CA ALA A 15 2.62 8.37 1.08
C ALA A 15 2.73 8.10 2.58
N TYR A 16 3.00 9.13 3.37
CA TYR A 16 3.16 9.02 4.81
C TYR A 16 2.29 10.05 5.53
N ASP A 17 1.54 9.60 6.53
CA ASP A 17 0.76 10.45 7.42
C ASP A 17 1.36 10.43 8.83
N GLU A 18 1.89 11.57 9.28
CA GLU A 18 2.47 11.69 10.61
C GLU A 18 1.42 11.67 11.71
N HIS A 19 0.23 12.25 11.46
CA HIS A 19 -0.84 12.36 12.44
C HIS A 19 -1.42 10.98 12.79
N SER A 20 -1.54 10.10 11.80
CA SER A 20 -2.05 8.74 11.97
C SER A 20 -0.96 7.68 12.02
N GLN A 21 0.32 8.08 11.93
CA GLN A 21 1.48 7.19 11.81
C GLN A 21 1.27 6.09 10.76
N ARG A 22 0.75 6.50 9.60
CA ARG A 22 0.31 5.61 8.53
C ARG A 22 1.23 5.73 7.33
N LEU A 23 1.80 4.62 6.87
CA LEU A 23 2.65 4.55 5.70
C LEU A 23 1.95 3.76 4.60
N GLU A 24 1.74 4.38 3.46
CA GLU A 24 1.10 3.80 2.28
C GLU A 24 2.12 3.70 1.16
N LEU A 25 2.24 2.53 0.55
CA LEU A 25 3.26 2.26 -0.45
C LEU A 25 2.63 1.65 -1.68
N CYS A 26 2.83 2.32 -2.81
CA CYS A 26 2.40 1.88 -4.12
C CYS A 26 3.55 1.16 -4.81
N PHE A 27 3.30 -0.08 -5.21
CA PHE A 27 4.22 -0.91 -5.96
C PHE A 27 4.06 -0.67 -7.45
N VAL A 28 5.10 -1.02 -8.22
CA VAL A 28 5.09 -0.91 -9.68
C VAL A 28 4.03 -1.81 -10.34
N ASP A 29 3.64 -2.89 -9.66
CA ASP A 29 2.58 -3.83 -10.04
C ASP A 29 1.16 -3.25 -9.85
N GLY A 30 1.03 -2.07 -9.22
CA GLY A 30 -0.26 -1.46 -8.88
C GLY A 30 -0.79 -1.87 -7.51
N SER A 31 -0.22 -2.91 -6.90
CA SER A 31 -0.48 -3.28 -5.51
C SER A 31 -0.15 -2.14 -4.54
N VAL A 32 -0.99 -1.92 -3.53
CA VAL A 32 -0.78 -0.92 -2.46
C VAL A 32 -0.72 -1.63 -1.11
N ARG A 33 0.31 -1.33 -0.30
CA ARG A 33 0.45 -1.82 1.08
C ARG A 33 0.36 -0.68 2.07
N VAL A 34 -0.31 -0.92 3.19
CA VAL A 34 -0.53 0.07 4.24
C VAL A 34 0.02 -0.44 5.56
N TYR A 35 0.85 0.34 6.22
CA TYR A 35 1.42 0.04 7.53
C TYR A 35 0.93 1.09 8.52
N LYS A 36 0.58 0.64 9.73
CA LYS A 36 0.12 1.50 10.83
C LYS A 36 1.15 1.52 11.96
N SER A 37 1.08 2.55 12.81
CA SER A 37 2.06 2.79 13.88
C SER A 37 3.50 2.95 13.39
N VAL A 38 3.69 3.39 12.14
CA VAL A 38 5.02 3.65 11.59
C VAL A 38 5.46 5.05 11.99
N PRO A 39 6.58 5.24 12.70
CA PRO A 39 7.06 6.56 13.09
C PRO A 39 7.71 7.31 11.91
N ALA A 40 7.71 8.65 11.98
CA ALA A 40 8.20 9.51 10.91
C ALA A 40 9.70 9.32 10.62
N GLU A 41 10.45 8.79 11.59
CA GLU A 41 11.86 8.45 11.39
C GLU A 41 12.04 7.28 10.43
N VAL A 42 11.13 6.30 10.43
CA VAL A 42 11.13 5.18 9.48
C VAL A 42 10.86 5.68 8.06
N TRP A 43 9.91 6.61 7.89
CA TRP A 43 9.65 7.26 6.61
C TRP A 43 10.89 8.00 6.08
N ARG A 44 11.54 8.82 6.92
CA ARG A 44 12.78 9.52 6.54
C ARG A 44 13.91 8.56 6.16
N ARG A 45 14.09 7.46 6.90
CA ARG A 45 15.09 6.43 6.57
C ARG A 45 14.76 5.70 5.26
N LEU A 46 13.48 5.40 5.00
CA LEU A 46 13.03 4.81 3.74
C LEU A 46 13.31 5.74 2.55
N LEU A 47 13.13 7.05 2.70
CA LEU A 47 13.50 8.04 1.68
C LEU A 47 15.01 8.17 1.45
N ALA A 48 15.81 8.01 2.51
CA ALA A 48 17.27 8.08 2.43
C ALA A 48 17.92 6.75 1.99
N ALA A 49 17.18 5.65 2.03
CA ALA A 49 17.70 4.33 1.71
C ALA A 49 18.02 4.20 0.21
N PRO A 50 19.16 3.59 -0.16
CA PRO A 50 19.50 3.34 -1.56
C PRO A 50 18.55 2.32 -2.22
N ASN A 51 17.96 1.40 -1.44
CA ASN A 51 16.93 0.48 -1.90
C ASN A 51 15.71 0.48 -0.96
N PRO A 52 14.70 1.33 -1.18
CA PRO A 52 13.56 1.48 -0.29
C PRO A 52 12.70 0.22 -0.17
N ALA A 53 12.66 -0.63 -1.22
CA ALA A 53 11.91 -1.88 -1.20
C ALA A 53 12.49 -2.90 -0.19
N SER A 54 13.82 -3.10 -0.18
CA SER A 54 14.46 -3.98 0.79
C SER A 54 14.37 -3.43 2.21
N TYR A 55 14.57 -2.12 2.39
CA TYR A 55 14.46 -1.50 3.72
C TYR A 55 13.06 -1.68 4.31
N LEU A 56 12.01 -1.56 3.49
CA LEU A 56 10.65 -1.85 3.91
C LEU A 56 10.49 -3.29 4.39
N GLU A 57 10.94 -4.27 3.61
CA GLU A 57 10.74 -5.68 3.94
C GLU A 57 11.49 -6.09 5.21
N ASP A 58 12.73 -5.64 5.37
CA ASP A 58 13.59 -5.97 6.50
C ASP A 58 13.23 -5.20 7.78
N ARG A 59 13.01 -3.88 7.68
CA ARG A 59 12.84 -3.02 8.86
C ARG A 59 11.40 -2.75 9.24
N ILE A 60 10.47 -2.82 8.29
CA ILE A 60 9.08 -2.38 8.52
C ILE A 60 8.14 -3.58 8.51
N ALA A 61 8.27 -4.49 7.55
CA ALA A 61 7.44 -5.69 7.48
C ALA A 61 7.77 -6.70 8.59
N GLU A 62 8.98 -6.66 9.16
CA GLU A 62 9.38 -7.49 10.30
C GLU A 62 8.97 -6.87 11.65
N GLU A 63 9.07 -5.55 11.82
CA GLU A 63 8.77 -4.86 13.11
C GLU A 63 7.32 -4.41 13.27
N TYR A 64 6.60 -4.10 12.18
CA TYR A 64 5.29 -3.47 12.27
C TYR A 64 4.18 -4.34 11.68
N PRO A 65 2.99 -4.37 12.33
CA PRO A 65 1.86 -5.10 11.81
C PRO A 65 1.47 -4.54 10.44
N LEU A 66 1.66 -5.36 9.41
CA LEU A 66 1.17 -5.09 8.06
C LEU A 66 -0.35 -5.18 8.10
N GLU A 67 -1.02 -4.04 7.92
CA GLU A 67 -2.39 -4.10 7.45
C GLU A 67 -2.30 -4.44 5.96
N ARG A 68 -2.72 -5.66 5.60
CA ARG A 68 -2.96 -5.96 4.19
C ARG A 68 -4.08 -5.04 3.76
N GLY A 69 -3.72 -3.84 3.30
CA GLY A 69 -4.61 -2.94 2.62
C GLY A 69 -5.10 -3.72 1.42
N SER A 70 -6.29 -4.30 1.53
CA SER A 70 -7.04 -4.78 0.38
C SER A 70 -6.93 -3.65 -0.63
N ALA A 71 -6.21 -3.90 -1.73
CA ALA A 71 -5.83 -2.90 -2.74
C ALA A 71 -6.96 -1.89 -2.86
N ALA A 72 -6.70 -0.65 -2.40
CA ALA A 72 -7.69 0.37 -2.05
C ALA A 72 -8.98 0.12 -2.81
N ALA A 73 -9.94 -0.59 -2.19
CA ALA A 73 -10.99 -1.34 -2.88
C ALA A 73 -11.40 -0.63 -4.16
N ASP A 74 -10.78 -1.03 -5.28
CA ASP A 74 -11.00 -0.35 -6.55
C ASP A 74 -12.50 -0.51 -6.75
N PRO A 75 -13.30 0.56 -6.74
CA PRO A 75 -14.75 0.40 -6.79
C PRO A 75 -15.14 -0.40 -8.04
N GLU A 76 -14.32 -0.32 -9.09
CA GLU A 76 -14.40 -1.14 -10.28
C GLU A 76 -13.99 -2.61 -10.07
N ALA A 77 -12.94 -2.91 -9.28
CA ALA A 77 -12.60 -4.29 -8.92
C ALA A 77 -13.71 -4.94 -8.07
N LYS A 78 -14.35 -4.16 -7.18
CA LYS A 78 -15.48 -4.62 -6.38
C LYS A 78 -16.72 -4.84 -7.25
N ALA A 79 -16.99 -3.95 -8.22
CA ALA A 79 -18.09 -4.10 -9.17
C ALA A 79 -17.91 -5.31 -10.11
N ARG A 80 -16.68 -5.57 -10.58
CA ARG A 80 -16.36 -6.76 -11.39
C ARG A 80 -16.51 -8.05 -10.57
N LEU A 81 -16.13 -8.04 -9.30
CA LEU A 81 -16.34 -9.18 -8.40
C LEU A 81 -17.85 -9.45 -8.20
N ASP A 82 -18.65 -8.40 -7.98
CA ASP A 82 -20.09 -8.52 -7.81
C ASP A 82 -20.79 -9.01 -9.09
N ALA A 83 -20.36 -8.57 -10.27
CA ALA A 83 -20.91 -9.03 -11.55
C ALA A 83 -20.57 -10.51 -11.88
N LEU A 84 -19.47 -11.06 -11.33
CA LEU A 84 -19.06 -12.45 -11.55
C LEU A 84 -19.74 -13.44 -10.59
N PHE A 85 -20.15 -12.98 -9.41
CA PHE A 85 -20.75 -13.82 -8.37
C PHE A 85 -22.21 -13.42 -8.02
N GLY A 86 -22.73 -12.35 -8.62
CA GLY A 86 -24.08 -11.83 -8.45
C GLY A 86 -25.11 -12.62 -9.26
N THR A 87 -26.24 -12.90 -8.61
CA THR A 87 -27.37 -13.73 -9.07
C THR A 87 -27.72 -13.52 -10.56
N PRO A 88 -27.86 -14.60 -11.35
CA PRO A 88 -28.28 -14.49 -12.75
C PRO A 88 -29.64 -13.79 -12.85
N PRO A 89 -29.87 -12.92 -13.85
CA PRO A 89 -31.19 -12.34 -14.05
C PRO A 89 -32.18 -13.48 -14.29
N ALA A 90 -33.25 -13.50 -13.49
CA ALA A 90 -34.37 -14.41 -13.68
C ALA A 90 -34.85 -14.27 -15.13
N LYS A 91 -34.76 -15.37 -15.86
CA LYS A 91 -35.21 -15.50 -17.24
C LYS A 91 -36.74 -15.54 -17.20
N ASP A 92 -37.36 -14.51 -17.78
CA ASP A 92 -38.79 -14.47 -18.14
C ASP A 92 -39.15 -15.65 -19.06
#